data_AF-A0A919XMG4-F1
#
_entry.id   AF-A0A919XMG4-F1
#
_cell.length_a   1.000
_cell.length_b   1.000
_cell.length_c   1.000
_cell.angle_alpha   90.00
_cell.angle_beta   90.00
_cell.angle_gamma   90.00
#
_symmetry.space_group_name_H-M   'P 1'
#
loop_
_entity.id
_entity.type
_entity.pdbx_description
1 polymer ?
#
loop_
_entity_poly.entity_id
_entity_poly.type
_entity_poly.pdbx_seq_one_letter_code
_entity_poly.pdbx_strand_id
1 'polypeptide(L)' 'MKDYDSTVNGLKRTAVVYDQSGNKIKEYKGTFDVEVNEYGNKVKFDLDGKRILIYNATVIVEED' A
#
# COMPACT_ATOMS: atom_id res chain seq x y z
N MET A 1 10.14 -5.96 -20.63
CA MET A 1 9.95 -4.49 -20.58
C MET A 1 9.08 -4.04 -19.40
N LYS A 2 8.11 -4.84 -18.92
CA LYS A 2 7.37 -4.56 -17.67
C LYS A 2 8.32 -4.50 -16.46
N ASP A 3 9.29 -5.42 -16.39
CA ASP A 3 10.14 -5.59 -15.20
C ASP A 3 11.13 -4.44 -14.94
N TYR A 4 11.68 -3.83 -16.00
CA TYR A 4 12.72 -2.80 -15.86
C TYR A 4 12.13 -1.46 -15.40
N ASP A 5 10.92 -1.12 -15.84
CA ASP A 5 10.23 0.11 -15.43
C ASP A 5 9.67 0.00 -14.00
N SER A 6 9.12 -1.17 -13.64
CA SER A 6 8.65 -1.47 -12.27
C SER A 6 9.76 -1.42 -11.23
N THR A 7 10.99 -1.80 -11.60
CA THR A 7 12.15 -1.76 -10.69
C THR A 7 12.57 -0.33 -10.33
N VAL A 8 12.27 0.65 -11.20
CA VAL A 8 12.71 2.04 -11.04
C VAL A 8 11.58 2.94 -10.51
N ASN A 9 10.33 2.66 -10.89
CA ASN A 9 9.20 3.53 -10.59
C ASN A 9 8.20 2.95 -9.57
N GLY A 10 8.38 1.71 -9.13
CA GLY A 10 7.45 0.98 -8.26
C GLY A 10 6.32 0.29 -9.04
N LEU A 11 5.36 -0.30 -8.32
CA LEU A 11 4.25 -1.07 -8.90
C LEU A 11 2.92 -0.33 -8.78
N LYS A 12 2.12 -0.40 -9.85
CA LYS A 12 0.78 0.17 -9.87
C LYS A 12 -0.14 -0.70 -9.00
N ARG A 13 -0.62 -0.13 -7.90
CA ARG A 13 -1.32 -0.83 -6.83
C ARG A 13 -2.57 -0.07 -6.37
N THR A 14 -3.51 -0.83 -5.84
CA THR A 14 -4.63 -0.34 -5.03
C THR A 14 -4.48 -0.87 -3.61
N ALA A 15 -4.37 0.01 -2.62
CA ALA A 15 -4.37 -0.34 -1.21
C ALA A 15 -5.68 0.08 -0.55
N VAL A 16 -6.41 -0.88 0.04
CA VAL A 16 -7.68 -0.64 0.75
C VAL A 16 -7.51 -0.95 2.22
N VAL A 17 -7.87 0.01 3.07
CA VAL A 17 -7.79 -0.09 4.53
C VAL A 17 -9.17 -0.39 5.09
N TYR A 18 -9.25 -1.39 5.95
CA TYR A 18 -10.47 -1.83 6.59
C TYR A 18 -10.38 -1.70 8.11
N ASP A 19 -11.53 -1.46 8.76
CA ASP A 19 -11.67 -1.61 10.20
C ASP A 19 -11.75 -3.10 10.60
N GLN A 20 -11.77 -3.37 11.90
CA GLN A 20 -11.86 -4.74 12.42
C GLN A 20 -13.22 -5.40 12.17
N SER A 21 -14.25 -4.64 11.78
CA SER A 21 -15.55 -5.15 11.38
C SER A 21 -15.64 -5.41 9.87
N GLY A 22 -14.57 -5.17 9.12
CA GLY A 22 -14.51 -5.34 7.67
C GLY A 22 -15.06 -4.16 6.87
N ASN A 23 -15.35 -3.01 7.50
CA ASN A 23 -15.79 -1.83 6.77
C ASN A 23 -14.59 -1.09 6.17
N LYS A 24 -14.75 -0.64 4.93
CA LYS A 24 -13.73 0.16 4.24
C LYS A 24 -13.60 1.54 4.89
N ILE A 25 -12.39 1.86 5.32
CA ILE A 25 -12.02 3.18 5.87
C ILE A 25 -11.52 4.09 4.75
N LYS A 26 -10.61 3.57 3.91
CA LYS A 26 -9.94 4.37 2.88
C LYS A 26 -9.38 3.52 1.75
N GLU A 27 -9.22 4.12 0.58
CA GLU A 27 -8.56 3.54 -0.58
C GLU A 27 -7.49 4.48 -1.11
N TYR A 28 -6.36 3.90 -1.51
CA TYR A 28 -5.23 4.56 -2.13
C TYR A 28 -4.94 3.87 -3.46
N LYS A 29 -4.75 4.66 -4.52
CA LYS A 29 -4.46 4.18 -5.87
C LYS A 29 -3.28 4.94 -6.42
N GLY A 30 -2.33 4.24 -7.00
CA GLY A 30 -1.15 4.87 -7.61
C GLY A 30 -0.01 3.87 -7.81
N THR A 31 1.17 4.41 -8.09
CA THR A 31 2.40 3.62 -8.18
C THR A 31 3.18 3.79 -6.89
N PHE A 32 3.34 2.72 -6.12
CA PHE A 32 4.04 2.76 -4.83
C PHE A 32 4.54 1.39 -4.41
N ASP A 33 5.61 1.41 -3.60
CA ASP A 33 6.11 0.22 -2.92
C ASP A 33 5.64 0.14 -1.48
N VAL A 34 5.22 -1.06 -1.09
CA VAL A 34 4.65 -1.33 0.23
C VAL A 34 5.72 -1.98 1.10
N GLU A 35 6.00 -1.35 2.23
CA GLU A 35 6.83 -1.91 3.29
C GLU A 35 5.96 -2.28 4.49
N VAL A 36 6.17 -3.49 5.00
CA VAL A 36 5.59 -3.97 6.26
C VAL A 36 6.70 -4.18 7.27
N ASN A 37 6.44 -3.89 8.55
CA ASN A 37 7.39 -4.24 9.59
C ASN A 37 7.32 -5.74 9.94
N GLU A 38 8.30 -6.23 10.70
CA GLU A 38 8.40 -7.64 11.11
C GLU A 38 7.13 -8.16 11.82
N TYR A 39 6.44 -7.29 12.56
CA TYR A 39 5.23 -7.64 13.30
C TYR A 39 3.95 -7.53 12.48
N GLY A 40 4.01 -7.10 11.22
CA GLY A 40 2.86 -6.93 10.32
C GLY A 40 1.83 -5.87 10.75
N ASN A 41 2.10 -5.14 11.83
CA ASN A 41 1.15 -4.18 12.41
C ASN A 41 1.36 -2.74 11.91
N LYS A 42 2.32 -2.53 11.02
CA LYS A 42 2.60 -1.25 10.37
C LYS A 42 2.78 -1.46 8.87
N VAL A 43 1.99 -0.72 8.09
CA VAL A 43 2.16 -0.60 6.64
C VAL A 43 2.66 0.81 6.32
N LYS A 44 3.67 0.91 5.46
CA LYS A 44 4.27 2.17 4.99
C LYS A 44 4.37 2.16 3.47
N PHE A 45 3.97 3.26 2.85
CA PHE A 45 4.26 3.54 1.44
C PHE A 45 4.26 5.06 1.21
N ASP A 46 4.92 5.50 0.15
CA ASP A 46 4.91 6.89 -0.29
C ASP A 46 4.02 7.02 -1.53
N LEU A 47 3.11 8.00 -1.54
CA LEU A 47 2.20 8.28 -2.65
C LEU A 47 2.13 9.80 -2.86
N ASP A 48 2.38 10.24 -4.09
CA ASP A 48 2.35 11.67 -4.49
C ASP A 48 3.17 12.59 -3.55
N GLY A 49 4.37 12.13 -3.17
CA GLY A 49 5.26 12.87 -2.26
C GLY A 49 4.81 12.88 -0.79
N LYS A 50 3.76 12.14 -0.42
CA LYS A 50 3.28 11.99 0.96
C LYS A 50 3.54 10.60 1.49
N ARG A 51 4.11 10.53 2.70
CA ARG A 51 4.27 9.28 3.43
C ARG A 51 2.98 8.86 4.12
N ILE A 52 2.48 7.68 3.77
CA ILE A 52 1.33 7.05 4.41
C ILE A 52 1.82 6.03 5.42
N LEU A 53 1.33 6.12 6.65
CA LEU A 53 1.59 5.18 7.74
C LEU A 53 0.26 4.67 8.27
N ILE A 54 0.06 3.36 8.24
CA ILE A 54 -1.14 2.71 8.74
C ILE A 54 -0.71 1.77 9.87
N TYR A 55 -1.34 1.92 11.04
CA TYR A 55 -1.06 1.12 12.23
C TYR A 55 -2.29 0.30 12.62
N ASN A 56 -2.05 -0.98 12.95
CA ASN A 56 -3.05 -1.88 13.54
C ASN A 56 -4.38 -1.95 12.76
N ALA A 57 -4.30 -1.93 11.42
CA ALA A 57 -5.46 -2.05 10.54
C ALA A 57 -5.21 -3.11 9.47
N THR A 58 -6.29 -3.72 8.98
CA THR A 58 -6.23 -4.65 7.85
C THR A 58 -6.05 -3.85 6.57
N VAL A 59 -5.00 -4.15 5.80
CA VAL A 59 -4.72 -3.52 4.51
C VAL A 59 -4.62 -4.60 3.45
N ILE A 60 -5.46 -4.50 2.42
CA ILE A 60 -5.40 -5.37 1.24
C ILE A 60 -4.74 -4.57 0.11
N VAL A 61 -3.75 -5.16 -0.54
CA VAL A 61 -3.00 -4.55 -1.65
C VAL A 61 -3.13 -5.44 -2.87
N GLU A 62 -3.61 -4.88 -3.97
CA GLU A 62 -3.75 -5.54 -5.27
C GLU A 62 -2.89 -4.82 -6.32
N GLU A 63 -2.29 -5.58 -7.23
CA GLU A 63 -1.49 -5.09 -8.37
C GLU A 63 -2.30 -5.17 -9.67
N ASP A 64 -2.07 -4.24 -10.59
CA ASP A 64 -2.68 -4.19 -11.94
C ASP A 64 -1.97 -5.06 -13.00
#